data_AF-A0A9P0BFC2-F1
#
_entry.id   AF-A0A9P0BFC2-F1
#
_cell.length_a   1.000
_cell.length_b   1.000
_cell.length_c   1.000
_cell.angle_alpha   90.00
_cell.angle_beta   90.00
_cell.angle_gamma   90.00
#
_symmetry.space_group_name_H-M   'P 1'
#
loop_
_entity.id
_entity.type
_entity.pdbx_description
1 polymer ?
#
loop_
_entity_poly.entity_id
_entity_poly.type
_entity_poly.pdbx_seq_one_letter_code
_entity_poly.pdbx_strand_id
1 'polypeptide(L)'
;MTPLESSLDSRELWSQIEIGVGTCQTLRCSGVAGFIECVSLTENNWADIESLLEALQPAKISAKKLQSDQLLMTDFYCAWLLCIEKTEEIDSTLAKNIVKCMKTRETKLLDNESFLSSVFLDPLLNGLLDESQQAIAKKNLCAIWYRLNQFTENQTQRESEAESEEIMKKLR
;
A
#
# COMPACT_ATOMS: atom_id res chain seq x y z
N MET A 1 -2.67 -29.45 -6.39
CA MET A 1 -2.35 -28.29 -5.52
C MET A 1 -0.90 -27.92 -5.79
N THR A 2 -0.68 -26.94 -6.65
CA THR A 2 0.66 -26.43 -6.99
C THR A 2 0.82 -25.06 -6.33
N PRO A 3 1.79 -24.87 -5.43
CA PRO A 3 2.24 -23.56 -5.04
C PRO A 3 3.41 -23.17 -5.95
N LEU A 4 3.34 -22.00 -6.59
CA LEU A 4 4.49 -21.13 -6.84
C LEU A 4 3.93 -19.81 -7.38
N GLU A 5 3.54 -18.93 -6.47
CA GLU A 5 3.51 -17.51 -6.76
C GLU A 5 4.95 -17.11 -7.09
N SER A 6 5.21 -16.81 -8.37
CA SER A 6 6.36 -16.01 -8.74
C SER A 6 6.12 -14.62 -8.19
N SER A 7 6.64 -14.34 -7.00
CA SER A 7 6.69 -12.99 -6.43
C SER A 7 7.63 -12.16 -7.31
N LEU A 8 7.11 -11.62 -8.41
CA LEU A 8 7.76 -10.54 -9.13
C LEU A 8 7.85 -9.36 -8.17
N ASP A 9 9.06 -9.06 -7.72
CA ASP A 9 9.32 -7.92 -6.87
C ASP A 9 8.93 -6.65 -7.63
N SER A 10 7.93 -5.95 -7.11
CA SER A 10 7.47 -4.66 -7.64
C SER A 10 8.63 -3.67 -7.85
N ARG A 11 9.68 -3.74 -7.05
CA ARG A 11 10.89 -2.88 -7.17
C ARG A 11 11.65 -3.15 -8.46
N GLU A 12 11.76 -4.42 -8.84
CA GLU A 12 12.44 -4.87 -10.06
C GLU A 12 11.65 -4.45 -11.30
N LEU A 13 10.32 -4.59 -11.27
CA LEU A 13 9.45 -4.11 -12.35
C LEU A 13 9.51 -2.59 -12.55
N TRP A 14 9.55 -1.82 -11.47
CA TRP A 14 9.69 -0.37 -11.57
C TRP A 14 11.08 0.06 -12.02
N SER A 15 12.14 -0.65 -11.60
CA SER A 15 13.50 -0.42 -12.10
C SER A 15 13.59 -0.66 -13.61
N GLN A 16 12.97 -1.73 -14.11
CA GLN A 16 12.94 -2.03 -15.55
C GLN A 16 12.13 -1.00 -16.35
N ILE A 17 11.02 -0.49 -15.81
CA ILE A 17 10.25 0.60 -16.44
C ILE A 17 11.07 1.91 -16.44
N GLU A 18 11.75 2.27 -15.34
CA GLU A 18 12.59 3.47 -15.28
C GLU A 18 13.79 3.40 -16.25
N ILE A 19 14.43 2.24 -16.37
CA ILE A 19 15.52 2.00 -17.33
C ILE A 19 14.99 2.10 -18.78
N GLY A 20 13.82 1.52 -19.06
CA GLY A 20 13.17 1.57 -20.37
C GLY A 20 12.79 3.00 -20.80
N VAL A 21 12.27 3.80 -19.86
CA VAL A 21 11.88 5.19 -20.14
C VAL A 21 13.11 6.09 -20.29
N GLY A 22 14.14 5.91 -19.44
CA GLY A 22 15.37 6.71 -19.49
C GLY A 22 16.21 6.46 -20.75
N THR A 23 16.25 5.21 -21.22
CA THR A 23 16.94 4.85 -22.48
C THR A 23 16.23 5.44 -23.69
N CYS A 24 14.89 5.41 -23.72
CA CYS A 24 14.07 6.04 -24.76
C CYS A 24 14.22 7.57 -24.82
N GLN A 25 14.31 8.24 -23.67
CA GLN A 25 14.46 9.70 -23.61
C GLN A 25 15.85 10.17 -24.08
N THR A 26 16.89 9.34 -23.90
CA THR A 26 18.26 9.59 -24.38
C THR A 26 18.36 9.43 -25.91
N LEU A 27 17.55 8.53 -26.50
CA LEU A 27 17.45 8.32 -27.95
C LEU A 27 16.73 9.47 -28.68
N ARG A 28 15.88 10.25 -28.00
CA ARG A 28 15.26 11.46 -28.56
C ARG A 28 16.30 12.54 -28.94
N CYS A 29 17.45 12.58 -28.26
CA CYS A 29 18.45 13.64 -28.41
C CYS A 29 19.71 13.22 -29.18
N SER A 30 19.92 11.94 -29.44
CA SER A 30 21.13 11.47 -30.12
C SER A 30 20.76 10.51 -31.25
N GLY A 31 20.87 11.01 -32.48
CA GLY A 31 20.75 10.21 -33.70
C GLY A 31 21.88 9.20 -33.82
N VAL A 32 21.94 8.22 -32.93
CA VAL A 32 22.96 7.17 -32.92
C VAL A 32 22.43 5.99 -33.71
N ALA A 33 22.77 5.98 -35.00
CA ALA A 33 22.65 4.81 -35.86
C ALA A 33 23.67 3.75 -35.41
N GLY A 34 23.25 2.82 -34.55
CA GLY A 34 24.10 1.75 -34.05
C GLY A 34 23.31 0.63 -33.39
N PHE A 35 22.80 -0.30 -34.20
CA PHE A 35 22.42 -1.65 -33.80
C PHE A 35 21.33 -1.80 -32.71
N ILE A 36 20.30 -0.97 -32.78
CA ILE A 36 18.96 -1.32 -32.30
C ILE A 36 18.05 -1.05 -33.49
N GLU A 37 17.14 -1.99 -33.81
CA GLU A 37 16.04 -1.69 -34.73
C GLU A 37 15.20 -0.61 -34.04
N CYS A 38 15.58 0.66 -34.26
CA CYS A 38 14.98 1.79 -33.60
C CYS A 38 13.53 1.83 -34.04
N VAL A 39 12.63 1.40 -33.15
CA VAL A 39 11.20 1.62 -33.30
C VAL A 39 11.04 3.12 -33.49
N SER A 40 10.79 3.53 -34.74
CA SER A 40 10.60 4.93 -35.09
C SER A 40 9.22 5.33 -34.61
N LEU A 41 9.14 5.71 -33.34
CA LEU A 41 7.92 6.22 -32.75
C LEU A 41 7.57 7.54 -33.43
N THR A 42 6.33 7.64 -33.90
CA THR A 42 5.80 8.91 -34.40
C THR A 42 5.65 9.89 -33.24
N GLU A 43 5.58 11.19 -33.52
CA GLU A 43 5.28 12.21 -32.49
C GLU A 43 4.00 11.90 -31.71
N ASN A 44 2.99 11.31 -32.38
CA ASN A 44 1.76 10.87 -31.72
C ASN A 44 2.03 9.74 -30.72
N ASN A 45 2.90 8.78 -31.04
CA ASN A 45 3.26 7.72 -30.11
C ASN A 45 4.03 8.25 -28.90
N TRP A 46 4.88 9.26 -29.10
CA TRP A 46 5.55 9.93 -27.98
C TRP A 46 4.56 10.68 -27.09
N ALA A 47 3.60 11.38 -27.67
CA ALA A 47 2.53 12.03 -26.91
C ALA A 47 1.69 11.03 -26.09
N ASP A 48 1.37 9.87 -26.68
CA ASP A 48 0.66 8.79 -25.96
C ASP A 48 1.49 8.24 -24.79
N ILE A 49 2.81 8.06 -24.98
CA ILE A 49 3.73 7.62 -23.93
C ILE A 49 3.85 8.68 -22.83
N GLU A 50 3.98 9.95 -23.19
CA GLU A 50 4.03 11.05 -22.21
C GLU A 50 2.74 11.07 -21.38
N SER A 51 1.56 10.95 -22.01
CA SER A 51 0.27 10.85 -21.30
C SER A 51 0.17 9.61 -20.40
N LEU A 52 0.70 8.47 -20.84
CA LEU A 52 0.80 7.25 -20.03
C LEU A 52 1.67 7.46 -18.79
N LEU A 53 2.84 8.07 -18.96
CA LEU A 53 3.77 8.33 -17.85
C LEU A 53 3.19 9.33 -16.86
N GLU A 54 2.55 10.39 -17.34
CA GLU A 54 1.83 11.35 -16.49
C GLU A 54 0.77 10.62 -15.65
N ALA A 55 -0.10 9.81 -16.28
CA ALA A 55 -1.15 9.08 -15.58
C ALA A 55 -0.63 8.09 -14.52
N LEU A 56 0.58 7.55 -14.69
CA LEU A 56 1.19 6.60 -13.76
C LEU A 56 2.07 7.28 -12.69
N GLN A 57 2.40 8.55 -12.85
CA GLN A 57 3.28 9.29 -11.95
C GLN A 57 2.76 9.34 -10.50
N PRO A 58 1.47 9.57 -10.22
CA PRO A 58 0.96 9.54 -8.85
C PRO A 58 1.12 8.16 -8.19
N ALA A 59 0.90 7.09 -8.95
CA ALA A 59 1.06 5.72 -8.47
C ALA A 59 2.53 5.41 -8.13
N LYS A 60 3.48 5.89 -8.94
CA LYS A 60 4.92 5.77 -8.69
C LYS A 60 5.32 6.46 -7.37
N ILE A 61 4.90 7.72 -7.20
CA ILE A 61 5.20 8.49 -5.98
C ILE A 61 4.64 7.78 -4.75
N SER A 62 3.40 7.31 -4.85
CA SER A 62 2.72 6.62 -3.76
C SER A 62 3.39 5.29 -3.44
N ALA A 63 3.74 4.48 -4.45
CA ALA A 63 4.46 3.21 -4.25
C ALA A 63 5.79 3.42 -3.52
N LYS A 64 6.54 4.47 -3.86
CA LYS A 64 7.79 4.80 -3.16
C LYS A 64 7.54 5.17 -1.69
N LYS A 65 6.47 5.92 -1.40
CA LYS A 65 6.08 6.23 -0.01
C LYS A 65 5.68 4.96 0.75
N LEU A 66 4.96 4.05 0.11
CA LEU A 66 4.55 2.77 0.71
C LEU A 66 5.71 1.79 0.93
N GLN A 67 6.85 2.00 0.28
CA GLN A 67 8.06 1.20 0.50
C GLN A 67 8.88 1.66 1.72
N SER A 68 8.40 2.62 2.51
CA SER A 68 9.05 3.06 3.74
C SER A 68 9.09 1.95 4.81
N ASP A 69 10.20 1.83 5.53
CA ASP A 69 10.41 0.80 6.57
C ASP A 69 9.38 0.86 7.72
N GLN A 70 8.85 2.05 8.04
CA GLN A 70 7.81 2.24 9.05
C GLN A 70 6.52 2.73 8.40
N LEU A 71 5.78 1.82 7.78
CA LEU A 71 4.47 2.13 7.19
C LEU A 71 3.34 1.91 8.20
N LEU A 72 2.76 2.99 8.72
CA LEU A 72 1.51 2.91 9.47
C LEU A 72 0.32 2.75 8.51
N MET A 73 -0.73 2.06 8.96
CA MET A 73 -1.94 1.86 8.13
C MET A 73 -2.61 3.18 7.73
N THR A 74 -2.50 4.20 8.59
CA THR A 74 -3.01 5.56 8.35
C THR A 74 -2.17 6.30 7.32
N ASP A 75 -0.84 6.17 7.37
CA ASP A 75 0.07 6.70 6.34
C ASP A 75 -0.17 6.07 4.97
N PHE A 76 -0.44 4.75 4.96
CA PHE A 76 -0.86 4.05 3.76
C PHE A 76 -2.16 4.64 3.20
N TYR A 77 -3.18 4.85 4.05
CA TYR A 77 -4.46 5.39 3.58
C TYR A 77 -4.34 6.82 3.08
N CYS A 78 -3.56 7.67 3.76
CA CYS A 78 -3.23 9.01 3.29
C CYS A 78 -2.55 8.97 1.92
N ALA A 79 -1.56 8.09 1.73
CA ALA A 79 -0.89 7.94 0.44
C ALA A 79 -1.86 7.44 -0.66
N TRP A 80 -2.78 6.54 -0.31
CA TRP A 80 -3.82 6.04 -1.20
C TRP A 80 -4.77 7.15 -1.68
N LEU A 81 -5.29 7.96 -0.75
CA LEU A 81 -6.18 9.08 -1.06
C LEU A 81 -5.49 10.14 -1.92
N LEU A 82 -4.27 10.52 -1.56
CA LEU A 82 -3.46 11.46 -2.35
C LEU A 82 -3.18 10.93 -3.75
N CYS A 83 -2.95 9.63 -3.91
CA CYS A 83 -2.77 9.02 -5.21
C CYS A 83 -4.03 9.14 -6.08
N ILE A 84 -5.20 8.87 -5.51
CA ILE A 84 -6.49 9.03 -6.20
C ILE A 84 -6.66 10.49 -6.65
N GLU A 85 -6.55 11.43 -5.70
CA GLU A 85 -6.72 12.87 -5.97
C GLU A 85 -5.78 13.35 -7.08
N LYS A 86 -4.48 13.03 -6.97
CA LYS A 86 -3.48 13.42 -7.98
C LYS A 86 -3.68 12.76 -9.33
N THR A 87 -4.25 11.56 -9.36
CA THR A 87 -4.60 10.89 -10.63
C THR A 87 -5.87 11.49 -11.24
N GLU A 88 -6.83 11.95 -10.43
CA GLU A 88 -8.05 12.63 -10.89
C GLU A 88 -7.77 13.99 -11.54
N GLU A 89 -6.68 14.67 -11.14
CA GLU A 89 -6.23 15.93 -11.76
C GLU A 89 -5.76 15.74 -13.23
N ILE A 90 -5.49 14.50 -13.66
CA ILE A 90 -4.95 14.19 -14.99
C ILE A 90 -6.09 13.86 -15.96
N ASP A 91 -6.27 14.68 -17.00
CA ASP A 91 -7.30 14.47 -18.01
C ASP A 91 -6.88 13.45 -19.07
N SER A 92 -6.85 12.18 -18.69
CA SER A 92 -6.65 11.06 -19.62
C SER A 92 -7.61 9.91 -19.35
N THR A 93 -7.94 9.16 -20.39
CA THR A 93 -8.79 7.96 -20.28
C THR A 93 -8.18 6.94 -19.33
N LEU A 94 -6.85 6.80 -19.35
CA LEU A 94 -6.13 5.90 -18.47
C LEU A 94 -6.24 6.34 -17.00
N ALA A 95 -6.00 7.62 -16.71
CA ALA A 95 -6.10 8.15 -15.35
C ALA A 95 -7.50 7.92 -14.76
N LYS A 96 -8.55 8.21 -15.53
CA LYS A 96 -9.95 7.93 -15.15
C LYS A 96 -10.20 6.45 -14.84
N ASN A 97 -9.63 5.55 -15.64
CA ASN A 97 -9.73 4.10 -15.40
C ASN A 97 -8.96 3.67 -14.14
N ILE A 98 -7.76 4.21 -13.91
CA ILE A 98 -6.97 3.94 -12.71
C ILE A 98 -7.75 4.34 -11.46
N VAL A 99 -8.29 5.57 -11.43
CA VAL A 99 -9.11 6.08 -10.33
C VAL A 99 -10.30 5.17 -10.05
N LYS A 100 -11.04 4.77 -11.09
CA LYS A 100 -12.18 3.85 -10.95
C LYS A 100 -11.74 2.52 -10.31
N CYS A 101 -10.62 1.96 -10.76
CA CYS A 101 -10.07 0.73 -10.19
C CYS A 101 -9.62 0.92 -8.74
N MET A 102 -9.02 2.06 -8.39
CA MET A 102 -8.61 2.38 -7.03
C MET A 102 -9.81 2.52 -6.10
N LYS A 103 -10.82 3.32 -6.45
CA LYS A 103 -12.06 3.44 -5.67
C LYS A 103 -12.77 2.10 -5.47
N THR A 104 -12.74 1.22 -6.48
CA THR A 104 -13.29 -0.14 -6.35
C THR A 104 -12.51 -1.01 -5.37
N ARG A 105 -11.19 -0.80 -5.24
CA ARG A 105 -10.36 -1.52 -4.26
C ARG A 105 -10.47 -0.92 -2.86
N GLU A 106 -10.66 0.38 -2.76
CA GLU A 106 -10.86 1.12 -1.51
C GLU A 106 -12.05 0.58 -0.71
N THR A 107 -13.17 0.25 -1.38
CA THR A 107 -14.32 -0.35 -0.69
C THR A 107 -13.98 -1.67 -0.01
N LYS A 108 -13.16 -2.51 -0.66
CA LYS A 108 -12.68 -3.78 -0.08
C LYS A 108 -11.67 -3.58 1.04
N LEU A 109 -10.88 -2.51 0.95
CA LEU A 109 -9.91 -2.14 1.97
C LEU A 109 -10.63 -1.70 3.25
N LEU A 110 -11.67 -0.88 3.13
CA LEU A 110 -12.50 -0.41 4.24
C LEU A 110 -13.44 -1.48 4.82
N ASP A 111 -13.66 -2.59 4.10
CA ASP A 111 -14.37 -3.77 4.62
C ASP A 111 -13.54 -4.54 5.67
N ASN A 112 -12.22 -4.35 5.70
CA ASN A 112 -11.37 -4.99 6.70
C ASN A 112 -11.51 -4.28 8.06
N GLU A 113 -12.07 -4.98 9.05
CA GLU A 113 -12.31 -4.44 10.39
C GLU A 113 -11.03 -3.93 11.07
N SER A 114 -9.89 -4.58 10.86
CA SER A 114 -8.61 -4.16 11.48
C SER A 114 -8.08 -2.87 10.85
N PHE A 115 -8.15 -2.78 9.52
CA PHE A 115 -7.81 -1.57 8.80
C PHE A 115 -8.74 -0.42 9.19
N LEU A 116 -10.05 -0.67 9.19
CA LEU A 116 -11.07 0.31 9.57
C LEU A 116 -10.88 0.82 11.00
N SER A 117 -10.58 -0.07 11.95
CA SER A 117 -10.21 0.30 13.31
C SER A 117 -8.97 1.17 13.37
N SER A 118 -7.95 0.90 12.56
CA SER A 118 -6.74 1.75 12.51
C SER A 118 -7.02 3.15 11.97
N VAL A 119 -7.87 3.26 10.95
CA VAL A 119 -8.30 4.56 10.38
C VAL A 119 -9.16 5.33 11.37
N PHE A 120 -10.06 4.65 12.08
CA PHE A 120 -10.91 5.25 13.12
C PHE A 120 -10.10 5.86 14.28
N LEU A 121 -8.96 5.25 14.63
CA LEU A 121 -8.09 5.76 15.69
C LEU A 121 -7.37 7.05 15.30
N ASP A 122 -7.26 7.36 14.02
CA ASP A 122 -6.65 8.58 13.53
C ASP A 122 -7.67 9.73 13.49
N PRO A 123 -7.48 10.80 14.29
CA PRO A 123 -8.42 11.91 14.32
C PRO A 123 -8.60 12.62 12.97
N LEU A 124 -7.57 12.62 12.12
CA LEU A 124 -7.61 13.29 10.82
C LEU A 124 -8.45 12.50 9.81
N LEU A 125 -8.41 11.17 9.89
CA LEU A 125 -9.08 10.29 8.95
C LEU A 125 -10.45 9.80 9.42
N ASN A 126 -10.71 9.82 10.74
CA ASN A 126 -11.97 9.40 11.31
C ASN A 126 -13.18 10.17 10.72
N GLY A 127 -12.99 11.45 10.37
CA GLY A 127 -14.04 12.25 9.70
C GLY A 127 -14.42 11.77 8.30
N LEU A 128 -13.63 10.88 7.69
CA LEU A 128 -13.91 10.29 6.38
C LEU A 128 -14.77 9.03 6.47
N LEU A 129 -14.92 8.45 7.68
CA LEU A 129 -15.69 7.24 7.91
C LEU A 129 -17.16 7.57 8.16
N ASP A 130 -18.06 6.75 7.59
CA ASP A 130 -19.48 6.84 7.88
C ASP A 130 -19.82 6.29 9.27
N GLU A 131 -21.03 6.59 9.77
CA GLU A 131 -21.45 6.18 11.12
C GLU A 131 -21.46 4.65 11.32
N SER A 132 -21.78 3.89 10.25
CA SER A 132 -21.80 2.43 10.27
C SER A 132 -20.38 1.87 10.40
N GLN A 133 -19.46 2.40 9.60
CA GLN A 133 -18.03 2.09 9.63
C GLN A 133 -17.43 2.40 11.00
N GLN A 134 -17.75 3.57 11.57
CA GLN A 134 -17.31 3.92 12.92
C GLN A 134 -17.84 2.95 13.98
N ALA A 135 -19.09 2.48 13.85
CA ALA A 135 -19.66 1.50 14.77
C ALA A 135 -18.95 0.14 14.69
N ILE A 136 -18.63 -0.33 13.47
CA ILE A 136 -17.86 -1.56 13.24
C ILE A 136 -16.46 -1.42 13.84
N ALA A 137 -15.77 -0.31 13.56
CA ALA A 137 -14.44 -0.03 14.08
C ALA A 137 -14.39 -0.05 15.62
N LYS A 138 -15.35 0.61 16.29
CA LYS A 138 -15.49 0.62 17.76
C LYS A 138 -15.71 -0.79 18.30
N LYS A 139 -16.60 -1.56 17.69
CA LYS A 139 -16.88 -2.94 18.10
C LYS A 139 -15.62 -3.80 18.02
N ASN A 140 -14.87 -3.70 16.92
CA ASN A 140 -13.63 -4.45 16.75
C ASN A 140 -12.55 -4.02 17.77
N LEU A 141 -12.39 -2.72 18.02
CA LEU A 141 -11.46 -2.20 19.05
C LEU A 141 -11.81 -2.71 20.45
N CYS A 142 -13.08 -2.72 20.83
CA CYS A 142 -13.53 -3.30 22.10
C CYS A 142 -13.17 -4.79 22.17
N ALA A 143 -13.43 -5.55 21.10
CA ALA A 143 -13.09 -6.97 21.06
C ALA A 143 -11.58 -7.22 21.19
N ILE A 144 -10.75 -6.42 20.52
CA ILE A 144 -9.29 -6.46 20.65
C ILE A 144 -8.88 -6.16 22.10
N TRP A 145 -9.43 -5.10 22.71
CA TRP A 145 -9.14 -4.73 24.09
C TRP A 145 -9.45 -5.85 25.09
N TYR A 146 -10.62 -6.48 24.99
CA TYR A 146 -10.98 -7.61 25.85
C TYR A 146 -10.00 -8.78 25.68
N ARG A 147 -9.57 -9.09 24.45
CA ARG A 147 -8.59 -10.15 24.19
C ARG A 147 -7.22 -9.82 24.77
N LEU A 148 -6.77 -8.58 24.66
CA LEU A 148 -5.50 -8.13 25.23
C LEU A 148 -5.47 -8.23 26.76
N ASN A 149 -6.58 -7.86 27.42
CA ASN A 149 -6.68 -7.98 28.87
C ASN A 149 -6.64 -9.44 29.33
N GLN A 150 -7.41 -10.32 28.69
CA GLN A 150 -7.36 -11.76 28.98
C GLN A 150 -5.98 -12.35 28.75
N PHE A 151 -5.28 -11.90 27.71
CA PHE A 151 -3.91 -12.36 27.44
C PHE A 151 -2.95 -11.94 28.55
N THR A 152 -3.02 -10.67 28.98
CA THR A 152 -2.20 -10.12 30.07
C THR A 152 -2.45 -10.83 31.41
N GLU A 153 -3.72 -11.08 31.75
CA GLU A 153 -4.10 -11.83 32.95
C GLU A 153 -3.52 -13.25 32.94
N ASN A 154 -3.64 -13.94 31.81
CA ASN A 154 -3.10 -15.29 31.64
C ASN A 154 -1.56 -15.33 31.70
N GLN A 155 -0.86 -14.31 31.20
CA GLN A 155 0.60 -14.23 31.31
C GLN A 155 1.04 -14.05 32.77
N THR A 156 0.41 -13.14 33.49
CA THR A 156 0.70 -12.87 34.90
C THR A 156 0.51 -14.13 35.74
N GLN A 157 -0.55 -14.91 35.47
CA GLN A 157 -0.80 -16.16 36.18
C GLN A 157 0.29 -17.22 35.91
N ARG A 158 0.71 -17.40 34.65
CA ARG A 158 1.77 -18.36 34.29
C ARG A 158 3.11 -18.01 34.93
N GLU A 159 3.45 -16.73 35.01
CA GLU A 159 4.67 -16.26 35.66
C GLU A 159 4.65 -16.56 37.17
N SER A 160 3.51 -16.32 37.84
CA SER A 160 3.35 -16.63 39.27
C SER A 160 3.41 -18.12 39.61
N GLU A 161 2.87 -18.97 38.72
CA GLU A 161 2.92 -20.43 38.86
C GLU A 161 4.34 -20.95 38.66
N ALA A 162 5.07 -20.42 37.67
CA ALA A 162 6.47 -20.77 37.41
C ALA A 162 7.41 -20.37 38.58
N GLU A 163 7.22 -19.18 39.16
CA GLU A 163 7.97 -18.74 40.34
C GLU A 163 7.70 -19.64 41.56
N SER A 164 6.45 -20.04 41.76
CA SER A 164 6.06 -20.94 42.85
C SER A 164 6.69 -22.33 42.69
N GLU A 165 6.72 -22.89 41.47
CA GLU A 165 7.39 -24.17 41.19
C GLU A 165 8.91 -24.09 41.37
N GLU A 166 9.54 -22.98 40.98
CA GLU A 166 10.97 -22.70 41.16
C GLU A 166 11.34 -22.65 42.66
N ILE A 167 10.52 -21.98 43.48
CA ILE A 167 10.69 -21.93 44.94
C ILE A 167 10.55 -23.34 45.54
N MET A 168 9.56 -24.11 45.11
CA MET A 168 9.34 -25.47 45.60
C MET A 168 10.46 -26.45 45.22
N LYS A 169 11.15 -26.24 44.09
CA LYS A 169 12.36 -26.99 43.73
C LYS A 169 13.56 -26.65 44.61
N LYS A 170 13.73 -25.39 45.01
CA LYS A 170 14.84 -24.93 45.87
C LYS A 170 14.73 -25.39 47.32
N LEU A 171 13.54 -25.81 47.76
CA LEU A 171 13.29 -26.32 49.11
C LEU A 171 13.48 -27.85 49.24
N ARG A 172 13.75 -28.56 48.13
CA ARG A 172 14.10 -29.99 48.11
C ARG A 172 15.61 -30.17 47.99
#